data_AF-A0A3B8LCJ9-F1
#
_entry.id   AF-A0A3B8LCJ9-F1
#
_cell.length_a   1.000
_cell.length_b   1.000
_cell.length_c   1.000
_cell.angle_alpha   90.00
_cell.angle_beta   90.00
_cell.angle_gamma   90.00
#
_symmetry.space_group_name_H-M   'P 1'
#
loop_
_entity.id
_entity.type
_entity.pdbx_description
1 polymer ?
#
loop_
_entity_poly.entity_id
_entity_poly.type
_entity_poly.pdbx_seq_one_letter_code
_entity_poly.pdbx_strand_id
1 'polypeptide(L)'
;MSTDITEQAPIFGDFEEEQALGVVKGPSEEGSRYVFITSDNRRSKIGEFIHYYPHNDPDAFPIYGKIVSRKLARSYPAGLLADPNIELRKLAFVLGADGDGDEIYEVEAQILGSWNYNMNCFVNPRLTPDPGDPVFLTADLELASVLSPCGKGQVGSAHLGHLLTREEGRVPVVLRVREMVSTHLAILAGTGSGKSYTAAVLVEEMLKHYNRAAVLIADPHGEYSTLQELEENVEFGTDNYQPKVQIKPPESIRIRLSSLRESDLRYLLPGLTEKQSHFLGEAYRKVVGSKKDDGGKQWGLADLKQALLSLAPDGSGENFSTINALMWKIDMRFGRSKELFSDAQHIPLRELFAPGQCTVLQMSEIDAEDQQIILGTLLRRAFYSRMNAVKDLNQHRQEALDFPVFILIEEAHRFAPAGGHAITTNILKTILSEGRKFGVGIGVISQRPGKLDSDVLSQCMTQLFMRIVNPIDQRSIAESVESAGRDLLSELPSLTRGQVIVAGNAIHTPVLCKVRTRHTPHGGETLDAPQEWLHYFSSSSQEKRRLSNATVPDSKPKKRRKGRVV
;
A
#
# COMPACT_ATOMS: atom_id res chain seq x y z
N MET A 1 -25.97 -12.23 42.09
CA MET A 1 -26.09 -13.64 41.63
C MET A 1 -24.93 -13.90 40.71
N SER A 2 -23.86 -14.42 41.32
CA SER A 2 -22.62 -14.85 40.69
C SER A 2 -22.92 -16.10 39.86
N THR A 3 -22.60 -16.07 38.58
CA THR A 3 -22.54 -17.27 37.74
C THR A 3 -21.14 -17.35 37.19
N ASP A 4 -20.38 -18.28 37.74
CA ASP A 4 -19.09 -18.73 37.26
C ASP A 4 -19.25 -19.21 35.81
N ILE A 5 -18.65 -18.50 34.86
CA ILE A 5 -18.42 -19.00 33.51
C ILE A 5 -17.04 -19.61 33.56
N THR A 6 -17.00 -20.92 33.74
CA THR A 6 -15.81 -21.74 33.58
C THR A 6 -15.39 -21.66 32.11
N GLU A 7 -14.26 -20.99 31.86
CA GLU A 7 -13.55 -20.96 30.59
C GLU A 7 -13.10 -22.38 30.23
N GLN A 8 -13.82 -23.03 29.31
CA GLN A 8 -13.33 -24.21 28.62
C GLN A 8 -12.74 -23.75 27.28
N ALA A 9 -11.42 -23.92 27.15
CA ALA A 9 -10.76 -23.90 25.85
C ALA A 9 -11.44 -24.91 24.91
N PRO A 10 -11.55 -24.64 23.60
CA PRO A 10 -12.06 -25.63 22.66
C PRO A 10 -11.14 -26.86 22.69
N ILE A 11 -11.68 -27.98 23.18
CA ILE A 11 -11.06 -29.29 23.07
C ILE A 11 -11.14 -29.66 21.59
N PHE A 12 -10.01 -29.59 20.90
CA PHE A 12 -9.90 -30.05 19.51
C PHE A 12 -10.10 -31.57 19.50
N GLY A 13 -11.15 -32.02 18.80
CA GLY A 13 -11.50 -33.43 18.66
C GLY A 13 -10.70 -34.13 17.55
N ASP A 14 -10.49 -35.43 17.76
CA ASP A 14 -9.84 -36.46 16.95
C ASP A 14 -8.36 -36.22 16.59
N PHE A 15 -7.48 -36.71 17.48
CA PHE A 15 -6.05 -36.90 17.25
C PHE A 15 -5.83 -37.93 16.13
N GLU A 16 -5.66 -37.49 14.88
CA GLU A 16 -4.71 -38.20 14.01
C GLU A 16 -3.37 -38.19 14.76
N GLU A 17 -2.70 -39.35 14.90
CA GLU A 17 -1.39 -39.43 15.56
C GLU A 17 -0.47 -38.35 14.98
N GLU A 18 -0.13 -37.36 15.80
CA GLU A 18 0.61 -36.19 15.36
C GLU A 18 2.02 -36.61 14.99
N GLN A 19 2.26 -36.79 13.69
CA GLN A 19 3.53 -37.31 13.22
C GLN A 19 4.61 -36.24 13.36
N ALA A 20 5.64 -36.54 14.17
CA ALA A 20 6.79 -35.66 14.31
C ALA A 20 7.45 -35.39 12.95
N LEU A 21 7.69 -34.10 12.67
CA LEU A 21 8.42 -33.63 11.51
C LEU A 21 9.92 -33.94 11.64
N GLY A 22 10.46 -33.89 12.85
CA GLY A 22 11.88 -34.14 13.10
C GLY A 22 12.21 -34.13 14.60
N VAL A 23 13.50 -34.19 14.91
CA VAL A 23 14.02 -34.29 16.29
C VAL A 23 15.06 -33.22 16.54
N VAL A 24 14.98 -32.55 17.69
CA VAL A 24 15.91 -31.47 18.05
C VAL A 24 17.33 -32.01 18.23
N LYS A 25 18.29 -31.36 17.56
CA LYS A 25 19.73 -31.59 17.69
C LYS A 25 20.32 -30.77 18.83
N GLY A 26 19.84 -29.54 18.99
CA GLY A 26 20.31 -28.60 20.00
C GLY A 26 20.16 -27.14 19.56
N PRO A 27 20.75 -26.19 20.30
CA PRO A 27 20.71 -24.77 19.96
C PRO A 27 21.48 -24.45 18.68
N SER A 28 21.07 -23.39 17.97
CA SER A 28 21.85 -22.81 16.87
C SER A 28 23.00 -21.95 17.41
N GLU A 29 23.88 -21.48 16.52
CA GLU A 29 24.88 -20.44 16.83
C GLU A 29 24.21 -19.12 17.26
N GLU A 30 22.97 -18.89 16.81
CA GLU A 30 22.12 -17.79 17.25
C GLU A 30 21.22 -18.21 18.43
N GLY A 31 21.32 -17.53 19.56
CA GLY A 31 20.66 -17.94 20.82
C GLY A 31 19.12 -17.92 20.84
N SER A 32 18.45 -17.39 19.83
CA SER A 32 16.98 -17.41 19.67
C SER A 32 16.49 -18.50 18.70
N ARG A 33 17.40 -19.35 18.23
CA ARG A 33 17.14 -20.40 17.25
C ARG A 33 17.61 -21.75 17.76
N TYR A 34 16.99 -22.79 17.24
CA TYR A 34 17.41 -24.17 17.48
C TYR A 34 17.47 -24.92 16.16
N VAL A 35 18.15 -26.06 16.20
CA VAL A 35 18.35 -26.93 15.05
C VAL A 35 17.67 -28.26 15.31
N PHE A 36 16.92 -28.74 14.33
CA PHE A 36 16.35 -30.09 14.33
C PHE A 36 16.72 -30.85 13.06
N ILE A 37 16.68 -32.17 13.15
CA ILE A 37 17.02 -33.09 12.09
C ILE A 37 15.75 -33.74 11.53
N THR A 38 15.62 -33.80 10.22
CA THR A 38 14.50 -34.43 9.53
C THR A 38 14.92 -35.12 8.24
N SER A 39 14.22 -36.20 7.87
CA SER A 39 14.27 -36.79 6.52
C SER A 39 13.14 -36.25 5.62
N ASP A 40 12.21 -35.46 6.18
CA ASP A 40 11.07 -34.92 5.45
C ASP A 40 11.41 -33.60 4.77
N ASN A 41 11.92 -33.69 3.54
CA ASN A 41 12.21 -32.53 2.71
C ASN A 41 10.96 -31.77 2.21
N ARG A 42 9.80 -32.44 2.15
CA ARG A 42 8.60 -31.88 1.50
C ARG A 42 7.85 -30.93 2.43
N ARG A 43 7.79 -31.25 3.72
CA ARG A 43 7.09 -30.47 4.75
C ARG A 43 8.02 -29.43 5.43
N SER A 44 9.34 -29.60 5.41
CA SER A 44 10.32 -28.66 5.99
C SER A 44 10.69 -27.48 5.07
N LYS A 45 9.69 -26.71 4.64
CA LYS A 45 9.89 -25.53 3.76
C LYS A 45 10.32 -24.31 4.58
N ILE A 46 11.14 -23.42 4.00
CA ILE A 46 11.45 -22.12 4.61
C ILE A 46 10.16 -21.31 4.78
N GLY A 47 9.99 -20.70 5.96
CA GLY A 47 8.80 -19.94 6.34
C GLY A 47 7.63 -20.79 6.86
N GLU A 48 7.77 -22.12 6.90
CA GLU A 48 6.76 -23.01 7.49
C GLU A 48 6.76 -22.91 9.02
N PHE A 49 5.58 -23.09 9.61
CA PHE A 49 5.37 -23.01 11.05
C PHE A 49 5.36 -24.40 11.68
N ILE A 50 6.06 -24.49 12.79
CA ILE A 50 6.27 -25.70 13.57
C ILE A 50 6.05 -25.39 15.04
N HIS A 51 5.89 -26.43 15.85
CA HIS A 51 5.85 -26.29 17.30
C HIS A 51 6.55 -27.46 17.99
N TYR A 52 6.83 -27.28 19.27
CA TYR A 52 7.25 -28.33 20.18
C TYR A 52 6.60 -28.12 21.53
N TYR A 53 6.57 -29.18 22.33
CA TYR A 53 6.09 -29.16 23.69
C TYR A 53 7.28 -29.05 24.65
N PRO A 54 7.30 -28.05 25.56
CA PRO A 54 8.41 -27.89 26.49
C PRO A 54 8.52 -29.12 27.41
N HIS A 55 9.73 -29.65 27.58
CA HIS A 55 10.01 -30.90 28.31
C HIS A 55 9.26 -32.12 27.76
N ASN A 56 8.83 -32.07 26.50
CA ASN A 56 8.04 -33.10 25.84
C ASN A 56 6.74 -33.45 26.61
N ASP A 57 6.13 -32.45 27.25
CA ASP A 57 4.85 -32.57 27.96
C ASP A 57 3.69 -32.13 27.05
N PRO A 58 2.88 -33.06 26.50
CA PRO A 58 1.77 -32.72 25.60
C PRO A 58 0.66 -31.88 26.26
N ASP A 59 0.59 -31.88 27.59
CA ASP A 59 -0.37 -31.07 28.34
C ASP A 59 0.10 -29.62 28.51
N ALA A 60 1.36 -29.32 28.19
CA ALA A 60 1.92 -27.98 28.21
C ALA A 60 1.50 -27.18 26.97
N PHE A 61 1.50 -25.84 27.10
CA PHE A 61 1.23 -24.97 25.95
C PHE A 61 2.34 -25.11 24.89
N PRO A 62 1.97 -25.31 23.61
CA PRO A 62 2.96 -25.46 22.55
C PRO A 62 3.75 -24.17 22.37
N ILE A 63 5.04 -24.32 22.08
CA ILE A 63 5.92 -23.21 21.70
C ILE A 63 6.08 -23.23 20.19
N TYR A 64 5.62 -22.17 19.53
CA TYR A 64 5.68 -22.05 18.08
C TYR A 64 7.06 -21.56 17.63
N GLY A 65 7.45 -22.05 16.46
CA GLY A 65 8.61 -21.60 15.73
C GLY A 65 8.34 -21.49 14.23
N LYS A 66 9.30 -20.92 13.52
CA LYS A 66 9.29 -20.77 12.07
C LYS A 66 10.60 -21.25 11.48
N ILE A 67 10.53 -22.06 10.43
CA ILE A 67 11.73 -22.54 9.71
C ILE A 67 12.38 -21.36 8.99
N VAL A 68 13.66 -21.11 9.28
CA VAL A 68 14.43 -19.99 8.68
C VAL A 68 15.47 -20.46 7.68
N SER A 69 16.05 -21.65 7.89
CA SER A 69 17.06 -22.18 6.99
C SER A 69 17.02 -23.71 6.98
N ARG A 70 17.54 -24.30 5.90
CA ARG A 70 17.70 -25.75 5.77
C ARG A 70 18.96 -26.09 5.01
N LYS A 71 19.65 -27.15 5.43
CA LYS A 71 20.89 -27.62 4.83
C LYS A 71 20.88 -29.14 4.74
N LEU A 72 21.32 -29.68 3.61
CA LEU A 72 21.53 -31.12 3.48
C LEU A 72 22.75 -31.52 4.33
N ALA A 73 22.53 -32.32 5.37
CA ALA A 73 23.56 -32.77 6.31
C ALA A 73 24.17 -34.10 5.86
N ARG A 74 23.35 -35.01 5.33
CA ARG A 74 23.79 -36.27 4.70
C ARG A 74 23.18 -36.35 3.31
N SER A 75 24.01 -36.62 2.31
CA SER A 75 23.59 -36.81 0.92
C SER A 75 24.11 -38.15 0.41
N TYR A 76 23.52 -38.63 -0.69
CA TYR A 76 24.14 -39.70 -1.46
C TYR A 76 25.52 -39.28 -1.99
N PRO A 77 26.46 -40.23 -2.17
CA PRO A 77 27.77 -39.95 -2.75
C PRO A 77 27.65 -39.33 -4.15
N ALA A 78 28.35 -38.22 -4.39
CA ALA A 78 28.26 -37.45 -5.64
C ALA A 78 28.56 -38.28 -6.91
N GLY A 79 29.46 -39.26 -6.81
CA GLY A 79 29.79 -40.16 -7.93
C GLY A 79 28.62 -41.05 -8.37
N LEU A 80 27.70 -41.38 -7.46
CA LEU A 80 26.49 -42.16 -7.76
C LEU A 80 25.38 -41.27 -8.31
N LEU A 81 25.31 -40.02 -7.85
CA LEU A 81 24.39 -39.00 -8.36
C LEU A 81 24.78 -38.48 -9.75
N ALA A 82 26.01 -38.74 -10.21
CA ALA A 82 26.47 -38.33 -11.53
C ALA A 82 25.81 -39.11 -12.67
N ASP A 83 25.28 -40.31 -12.40
CA ASP A 83 24.52 -41.09 -13.37
C ASP A 83 23.01 -40.91 -13.15
N PRO A 84 22.32 -40.19 -14.05
CA PRO A 84 20.88 -39.93 -13.91
C PRO A 84 20.01 -41.19 -14.07
N ASN A 85 20.58 -42.32 -14.52
CA ASN A 85 19.85 -43.57 -14.71
C ASN A 85 19.81 -44.45 -13.45
N ILE A 86 20.58 -44.10 -12.42
CA ILE A 86 20.57 -44.85 -11.16
C ILE A 86 19.38 -44.41 -10.32
N GLU A 87 18.45 -45.34 -10.07
CA GLU A 87 17.33 -45.10 -9.15
C GLU A 87 17.82 -44.97 -7.70
N LEU A 88 17.52 -43.83 -7.06
CA LEU A 88 17.91 -43.51 -5.68
C LEU A 88 17.47 -44.58 -4.65
N ARG A 89 16.34 -45.24 -4.89
CA ARG A 89 15.86 -46.37 -4.07
C ARG A 89 16.85 -47.53 -4.02
N LYS A 90 17.50 -47.84 -5.14
CA LYS A 90 18.53 -48.90 -5.20
C LYS A 90 19.79 -48.49 -4.45
N LEU A 91 20.14 -47.20 -4.47
CA LEU A 91 21.26 -46.66 -3.71
C LEU A 91 21.01 -46.68 -2.20
N ALA A 92 19.80 -46.34 -1.76
CA ALA A 92 19.40 -46.41 -0.35
C ALA A 92 19.61 -47.82 0.22
N PHE A 93 19.18 -48.84 -0.52
CA PHE A 93 19.37 -50.25 -0.15
C PHE A 93 20.86 -50.63 -0.01
N VAL A 94 21.72 -50.20 -0.95
CA VAL A 94 23.18 -50.47 -0.90
C VAL A 94 23.85 -49.80 0.31
N LEU A 95 23.34 -48.65 0.74
CA LEU A 95 23.85 -47.90 1.89
C LEU A 95 23.25 -48.37 3.23
N GLY A 96 22.41 -49.41 3.21
CA GLY A 96 21.78 -49.96 4.42
C GLY A 96 20.68 -49.07 4.99
N ALA A 97 20.07 -48.21 4.18
CA ALA A 97 18.93 -47.39 4.56
C ALA A 97 17.61 -48.11 4.24
N ASP A 98 16.77 -48.30 5.25
CA ASP A 98 15.44 -48.89 5.11
C ASP A 98 14.43 -47.83 4.62
N GLY A 99 14.36 -47.61 3.30
CA GLY A 99 13.27 -46.84 2.67
C GLY A 99 13.68 -45.74 1.68
N ASP A 100 12.71 -44.88 1.35
CA ASP A 100 12.91 -43.67 0.55
C ASP A 100 13.63 -42.60 1.41
N GLY A 101 14.95 -42.51 1.29
CA GLY A 101 15.71 -41.33 1.75
C GLY A 101 16.84 -41.63 2.72
N ASP A 102 18.07 -41.66 2.20
CA ASP A 102 19.30 -41.55 2.99
C ASP A 102 19.69 -40.08 3.25
N GLU A 103 18.87 -39.16 2.73
CA GLU A 103 19.06 -37.72 2.87
C GLU A 103 18.55 -37.23 4.23
N ILE A 104 19.45 -36.59 4.96
CA ILE A 104 19.16 -36.00 6.26
C ILE A 104 19.35 -34.51 6.14
N TYR A 105 18.35 -33.75 6.58
CA TYR A 105 18.34 -32.31 6.56
C TYR A 105 18.54 -31.77 7.96
N GLU A 106 19.43 -30.80 8.08
CA GLU A 106 19.61 -29.96 9.25
C GLU A 106 18.79 -28.68 9.02
N VAL A 107 17.79 -28.47 9.87
CA VAL A 107 16.80 -27.40 9.72
C VAL A 107 16.90 -26.48 10.92
N GLU A 108 17.04 -25.19 10.67
CA GLU A 108 17.10 -24.16 11.69
C GLU A 108 15.73 -23.50 11.84
N ALA A 109 15.31 -23.33 13.08
CA ALA A 109 14.03 -22.75 13.44
C ALA A 109 14.19 -21.59 14.41
N GLN A 110 13.51 -20.49 14.12
CA GLN A 110 13.37 -19.35 15.03
C GLN A 110 12.21 -19.58 15.98
N ILE A 111 12.45 -19.36 17.29
CA ILE A 111 11.42 -19.45 18.31
C ILE A 111 10.57 -18.17 18.29
N LEU A 112 9.27 -18.33 18.08
CA LEU A 112 8.30 -17.24 18.20
C LEU A 112 7.79 -17.12 19.64
N GLY A 113 7.53 -18.26 20.29
CA GLY A 113 7.01 -18.32 21.66
C GLY A 113 5.68 -19.06 21.74
N SER A 114 5.09 -19.12 22.93
CA SER A 114 3.75 -19.65 23.15
C SER A 114 2.69 -18.60 22.83
N TRP A 115 1.55 -19.02 22.28
CA TRP A 115 0.44 -18.11 22.01
C TRP A 115 -0.31 -17.75 23.30
N ASN A 116 -0.49 -16.46 23.57
CA ASN A 116 -1.28 -15.98 24.69
C ASN A 116 -2.63 -15.43 24.19
N TYR A 117 -3.72 -16.14 24.46
CA TYR A 117 -5.07 -15.78 24.03
C TYR A 117 -5.61 -14.48 24.65
N ASN A 118 -5.16 -14.11 25.85
CA ASN A 118 -5.60 -12.88 26.51
C ASN A 118 -4.95 -11.64 25.89
N MET A 119 -3.67 -11.75 25.52
CA MET A 119 -2.91 -10.66 24.93
C MET A 119 -2.98 -10.64 23.39
N ASN A 120 -3.44 -11.73 22.77
CA ASN A 120 -3.38 -11.95 21.32
C ASN A 120 -1.97 -11.72 20.76
N CYS A 121 -0.97 -12.30 21.40
CA CYS A 121 0.41 -12.22 20.94
C CYS A 121 1.21 -13.47 21.32
N PHE A 122 2.32 -13.67 20.60
CA PHE A 122 3.33 -14.64 21.00
C PHE A 122 4.11 -14.10 22.20
N VAL A 123 4.20 -14.91 23.25
CA VAL A 123 5.03 -14.64 24.43
C VAL A 123 6.18 -15.62 24.40
N ASN A 124 7.41 -15.12 24.32
CA ASN A 124 8.59 -15.98 24.34
C ASN A 124 8.91 -16.38 25.80
N PRO A 125 8.71 -17.66 26.20
CA PRO A 125 8.97 -18.10 27.56
C PRO A 125 10.48 -18.24 27.87
N ARG A 126 11.36 -18.00 26.88
CA ARG A 126 12.81 -18.25 26.91
C ARG A 126 13.16 -19.71 27.23
N LEU A 127 12.24 -20.61 26.91
CA LEU A 127 12.46 -22.04 26.95
C LEU A 127 12.88 -22.48 25.56
N THR A 128 14.01 -23.16 25.46
CA THR A 128 14.46 -23.85 24.24
C THR A 128 14.12 -25.32 24.35
N PRO A 129 13.88 -26.04 23.24
CA PRO A 129 13.68 -27.49 23.31
C PRO A 129 14.99 -28.20 23.69
N ASP A 130 14.87 -29.36 24.34
CA ASP A 130 16.00 -30.20 24.68
C ASP A 130 16.43 -31.06 23.48
N PRO A 131 17.72 -31.40 23.34
CA PRO A 131 18.16 -32.37 22.35
C PRO A 131 17.41 -33.70 22.50
N GLY A 132 16.78 -34.16 21.42
CA GLY A 132 15.93 -35.35 21.42
C GLY A 132 14.43 -35.05 21.44
N ASP A 133 14.01 -33.82 21.72
CA ASP A 133 12.60 -33.45 21.69
C ASP A 133 12.03 -33.54 20.26
N PRO A 134 10.79 -34.05 20.11
CA PRO A 134 10.11 -34.07 18.82
C PRO A 134 9.66 -32.66 18.43
N VAL A 135 9.72 -32.39 17.13
CA VAL A 135 9.22 -31.16 16.51
C VAL A 135 8.07 -31.53 15.60
N PHE A 136 6.96 -30.80 15.68
CA PHE A 136 5.74 -31.08 14.94
C PHE A 136 5.41 -29.95 13.96
N LEU A 137 4.73 -30.30 12.87
CA LEU A 137 4.15 -29.32 11.97
C LEU A 137 2.89 -28.74 12.62
N THR A 138 2.77 -27.41 12.72
CA THR A 138 1.57 -26.82 13.32
C THR A 138 0.33 -27.05 12.46
N ALA A 139 -0.82 -27.34 13.08
CA ALA A 139 -2.06 -27.64 12.38
C ALA A 139 -2.63 -26.39 11.66
N ASP A 140 -3.33 -26.60 10.54
CA ASP A 140 -3.86 -25.49 9.72
C ASP A 140 -4.87 -24.61 10.49
N LEU A 141 -5.78 -25.24 11.23
CA LEU A 141 -6.81 -24.54 12.02
C LEU A 141 -6.19 -23.69 13.13
N GLU A 142 -5.13 -24.21 13.75
CA GLU A 142 -4.39 -23.51 14.79
C GLU A 142 -3.66 -22.29 14.20
N LEU A 143 -2.93 -22.47 13.08
CA LEU A 143 -2.28 -21.38 12.36
C LEU A 143 -3.26 -20.30 11.91
N ALA A 144 -4.43 -20.68 11.41
CA ALA A 144 -5.46 -19.72 11.01
C ALA A 144 -5.91 -18.83 12.18
N SER A 145 -5.86 -19.33 13.42
CA SER A 145 -6.25 -18.58 14.62
C SER A 145 -5.12 -17.75 15.24
N VAL A 146 -3.87 -18.20 15.16
CA VAL A 146 -2.72 -17.50 15.79
C VAL A 146 -2.00 -16.53 14.86
N LEU A 147 -2.03 -16.73 13.54
CA LEU A 147 -1.34 -15.83 12.59
C LEU A 147 -2.15 -14.57 12.30
N SER A 148 -3.46 -14.74 12.06
CA SER A 148 -4.36 -13.67 11.63
C SER A 148 -5.07 -13.02 12.83
N PRO A 149 -5.05 -11.69 12.97
CA PRO A 149 -5.71 -10.98 14.08
C PRO A 149 -7.23 -10.97 14.06
N CYS A 150 -7.86 -11.44 12.98
CA CYS A 150 -9.31 -11.52 12.85
C CYS A 150 -9.70 -12.58 11.83
N GLY A 151 -10.93 -13.10 11.94
CA GLY A 151 -11.47 -14.08 11.01
C GLY A 151 -11.94 -13.45 9.70
N LYS A 152 -11.89 -14.23 8.61
CA LYS A 152 -12.41 -13.82 7.30
C LYS A 152 -13.90 -13.43 7.40
N GLY A 153 -14.26 -12.28 6.85
CA GLY A 153 -15.65 -11.80 6.83
C GLY A 153 -16.11 -11.09 8.11
N GLN A 154 -15.25 -10.97 9.12
CA GLN A 154 -15.53 -10.18 10.32
C GLN A 154 -15.35 -8.68 10.05
N VAL A 155 -16.04 -7.85 10.83
CA VAL A 155 -15.85 -6.39 10.80
C VAL A 155 -14.38 -6.05 11.07
N GLY A 156 -13.79 -5.24 10.19
CA GLY A 156 -12.38 -4.87 10.28
C GLY A 156 -11.40 -5.91 9.71
N SER A 157 -11.89 -6.98 9.07
CA SER A 157 -11.04 -7.97 8.40
C SER A 157 -10.73 -7.60 6.95
N ALA A 158 -9.52 -7.92 6.47
CA ALA A 158 -9.15 -7.84 5.07
C ALA A 158 -8.42 -9.12 4.64
N HIS A 159 -9.13 -10.00 3.93
CA HIS A 159 -8.57 -11.25 3.44
C HIS A 159 -7.65 -11.01 2.22
N LEU A 160 -6.34 -11.02 2.48
CA LEU A 160 -5.30 -10.80 1.47
C LEU A 160 -5.07 -12.05 0.61
N GLY A 161 -5.16 -13.24 1.21
CA GLY A 161 -4.85 -14.49 0.54
C GLY A 161 -4.62 -15.62 1.53
N HIS A 162 -3.69 -16.53 1.22
CA HIS A 162 -3.40 -17.70 2.05
C HIS A 162 -1.90 -17.90 2.27
N LEU A 163 -1.54 -18.62 3.33
CA LEU A 163 -0.16 -18.94 3.66
C LEU A 163 0.48 -19.69 2.49
N LEU A 164 1.68 -19.25 2.09
CA LEU A 164 2.35 -19.74 0.89
C LEU A 164 2.85 -21.19 1.03
N THR A 165 3.20 -21.59 2.25
CA THR A 165 3.81 -22.91 2.51
C THR A 165 2.76 -24.03 2.60
N ARG A 166 1.48 -23.65 2.76
CA ARG A 166 0.31 -24.54 2.83
C ARG A 166 -0.46 -24.58 1.51
N GLU A 167 -1.31 -25.58 1.37
CA GLU A 167 -2.22 -25.67 0.22
C GLU A 167 -3.20 -24.48 0.20
N GLU A 168 -3.63 -24.14 -1.00
CA GLU A 168 -4.49 -22.98 -1.24
C GLU A 168 -5.77 -23.03 -0.40
N GLY A 169 -6.03 -21.94 0.33
CA GLY A 169 -7.22 -21.79 1.16
C GLY A 169 -7.19 -22.46 2.53
N ARG A 170 -6.20 -23.34 2.83
CA ARG A 170 -6.11 -24.04 4.13
C ARG A 170 -5.85 -23.10 5.30
N VAL A 171 -4.94 -22.14 5.13
CA VAL A 171 -4.59 -21.15 6.15
C VAL A 171 -4.76 -19.74 5.57
N PRO A 172 -5.90 -19.06 5.82
CA PRO A 172 -6.13 -17.72 5.33
C PRO A 172 -5.27 -16.69 6.06
N VAL A 173 -4.70 -15.75 5.30
CA VAL A 173 -3.99 -14.57 5.80
C VAL A 173 -4.95 -13.38 5.75
N VAL A 174 -5.37 -12.94 6.93
CA VAL A 174 -6.38 -11.89 7.10
C VAL A 174 -5.78 -10.75 7.90
N LEU A 175 -5.71 -9.57 7.30
CA LEU A 175 -5.16 -8.37 7.93
C LEU A 175 -6.24 -7.61 8.68
N ARG A 176 -5.86 -6.92 9.76
CA ARG A 176 -6.79 -6.05 10.48
C ARG A 176 -6.77 -4.63 9.88
N VAL A 177 -7.92 -4.21 9.34
CA VAL A 177 -8.11 -2.91 8.66
C VAL A 177 -7.84 -1.74 9.59
N ARG A 178 -8.25 -1.84 10.86
CA ARG A 178 -8.02 -0.78 11.86
C ARG A 178 -6.54 -0.41 11.94
N GLU A 179 -5.64 -1.39 11.99
CA GLU A 179 -4.20 -1.23 12.13
C GLU A 179 -3.59 -0.73 10.82
N MET A 180 -4.04 -1.23 9.66
CA MET A 180 -3.62 -0.69 8.35
C MET A 180 -3.94 0.81 8.20
N VAL A 181 -5.13 1.22 8.61
CA VAL A 181 -5.55 2.64 8.52
C VAL A 181 -4.87 3.48 9.59
N SER A 182 -4.78 2.99 10.83
CA SER A 182 -4.30 3.79 11.97
C SER A 182 -2.78 3.82 12.13
N THR A 183 -2.06 2.85 11.59
CA THR A 183 -0.59 2.75 11.66
C THR A 183 0.08 2.74 10.30
N HIS A 184 -0.70 3.06 9.26
CA HIS A 184 -0.26 3.24 7.88
C HIS A 184 0.23 1.94 7.22
N LEU A 185 0.22 1.95 5.90
CA LEU A 185 0.53 0.79 5.07
C LEU A 185 1.65 1.14 4.08
N ALA A 186 2.62 0.24 3.90
CA ALA A 186 3.57 0.30 2.79
C ALA A 186 3.46 -0.95 1.92
N ILE A 187 3.35 -0.78 0.60
CA ILE A 187 3.42 -1.85 -0.39
C ILE A 187 4.66 -1.61 -1.26
N LEU A 188 5.68 -2.46 -1.10
CA LEU A 188 6.97 -2.30 -1.75
C LEU A 188 7.24 -3.49 -2.67
N ALA A 189 7.56 -3.22 -3.93
CA ALA A 189 7.92 -4.29 -4.86
C ALA A 189 8.70 -3.84 -6.10
N GLY A 190 9.45 -4.72 -6.73
CA GLY A 190 9.97 -4.51 -8.08
C GLY A 190 8.86 -4.43 -9.14
N THR A 191 9.21 -3.94 -10.33
CA THR A 191 8.32 -3.86 -11.51
C THR A 191 7.73 -5.24 -11.85
N GLY A 192 6.44 -5.29 -12.21
CA GLY A 192 5.76 -6.53 -12.60
C GLY A 192 5.40 -7.51 -11.46
N SER A 193 5.70 -7.16 -10.20
CA SER A 193 5.45 -8.07 -9.06
C SER A 193 3.98 -8.17 -8.62
N GLY A 194 3.13 -7.21 -9.03
CA GLY A 194 1.71 -7.15 -8.69
C GLY A 194 1.34 -6.16 -7.57
N LYS A 195 1.99 -5.00 -7.49
CA LYS A 195 1.73 -3.96 -6.47
C LYS A 195 0.28 -3.47 -6.49
N SER A 196 -0.12 -2.90 -7.61
CA SER A 196 -1.46 -2.33 -7.83
C SER A 196 -2.54 -3.41 -7.81
N TYR A 197 -2.19 -4.64 -8.20
CA TYR A 197 -3.05 -5.81 -8.01
C TYR A 197 -3.30 -6.09 -6.52
N THR A 198 -2.25 -6.13 -5.70
CA THR A 198 -2.34 -6.37 -4.25
C THR A 198 -3.08 -5.23 -3.54
N ALA A 199 -2.80 -3.99 -3.94
CA ALA A 199 -3.51 -2.81 -3.49
C ALA A 199 -5.02 -2.90 -3.80
N ALA A 200 -5.38 -3.28 -5.02
CA ALA A 200 -6.77 -3.47 -5.42
C ALA A 200 -7.45 -4.56 -4.57
N VAL A 201 -6.80 -5.69 -4.29
CA VAL A 201 -7.33 -6.73 -3.36
C VAL A 201 -7.65 -6.15 -1.98
N LEU A 202 -6.77 -5.31 -1.43
CA LEU A 202 -7.04 -4.64 -0.15
C LEU A 202 -8.20 -3.65 -0.24
N VAL A 203 -8.30 -2.88 -1.33
CA VAL A 203 -9.41 -1.94 -1.54
C VAL A 203 -10.73 -2.68 -1.70
N GLU A 204 -10.77 -3.80 -2.41
CA GLU A 204 -11.93 -4.70 -2.47
C GLU A 204 -12.38 -5.08 -1.04
N GLU A 205 -11.45 -5.60 -0.22
CA GLU A 205 -11.77 -5.95 1.17
C GLU A 205 -12.25 -4.76 2.01
N MET A 206 -11.63 -3.59 1.86
CA MET A 206 -12.02 -2.36 2.56
C MET A 206 -13.43 -1.87 2.18
N LEU A 207 -13.88 -2.16 0.95
CA LEU A 207 -15.21 -1.78 0.45
C LEU A 207 -16.30 -2.84 0.70
N LYS A 208 -15.98 -3.98 1.28
CA LYS A 208 -17.02 -4.95 1.67
C LYS A 208 -17.99 -4.35 2.69
N HIS A 209 -19.21 -4.90 2.71
CA HIS A 209 -20.34 -4.42 3.52
C HIS A 209 -20.07 -4.36 5.03
N TYR A 210 -19.07 -5.08 5.54
CA TYR A 210 -18.66 -5.05 6.95
C TYR A 210 -17.52 -4.06 7.26
N ASN A 211 -16.90 -3.44 6.25
CA ASN A 211 -15.83 -2.45 6.41
C ASN A 211 -16.26 -1.05 5.96
N ARG A 212 -16.87 -0.94 4.77
CA ARG A 212 -17.40 0.32 4.20
C ARG A 212 -16.41 1.50 4.33
N ALA A 213 -15.14 1.27 4.04
CA ALA A 213 -14.11 2.29 4.20
C ALA A 213 -14.34 3.48 3.25
N ALA A 214 -13.81 4.64 3.64
CA ALA A 214 -13.68 5.81 2.75
C ALA A 214 -12.25 5.86 2.21
N VAL A 215 -12.09 5.51 0.93
CA VAL A 215 -10.77 5.34 0.29
C VAL A 215 -10.57 6.39 -0.81
N LEU A 216 -9.38 6.98 -0.86
CA LEU A 216 -8.91 7.78 -1.99
C LEU A 216 -7.63 7.15 -2.53
N ILE A 217 -7.56 6.89 -3.83
CA ILE A 217 -6.35 6.43 -4.51
C ILE A 217 -5.82 7.57 -5.36
N ALA A 218 -4.60 8.01 -5.09
CA ALA A 218 -3.86 8.96 -5.91
C ALA A 218 -3.07 8.17 -6.96
N ASP A 219 -3.57 8.13 -8.19
CA ASP A 219 -3.12 7.22 -9.24
C ASP A 219 -2.48 7.98 -10.42
N PRO A 220 -1.13 8.06 -10.49
CA PRO A 220 -0.43 8.72 -11.58
C PRO A 220 -0.39 7.89 -12.89
N HIS A 221 -0.83 6.62 -12.87
CA HIS A 221 -0.69 5.69 -14.00
C HIS A 221 -2.01 5.14 -14.55
N GLY A 222 -3.13 5.31 -13.84
CA GLY A 222 -4.47 4.96 -14.33
C GLY A 222 -4.81 3.47 -14.21
N GLU A 223 -4.20 2.73 -13.28
CA GLU A 223 -4.31 1.27 -13.17
C GLU A 223 -5.57 0.78 -12.43
N TYR A 224 -6.32 1.69 -11.81
CA TYR A 224 -7.41 1.36 -10.87
C TYR A 224 -8.84 1.53 -11.43
N SER A 225 -8.99 1.83 -12.73
CA SER A 225 -10.31 2.02 -13.38
C SER A 225 -11.25 0.82 -13.23
N THR A 226 -10.70 -0.39 -13.34
CA THR A 226 -11.43 -1.67 -13.18
C THR A 226 -12.12 -1.88 -11.84
N LEU A 227 -11.79 -1.09 -10.81
CA LEU A 227 -12.52 -1.15 -9.53
C LEU A 227 -13.98 -0.74 -9.67
N GLN A 228 -14.38 -0.03 -10.73
CA GLN A 228 -15.78 0.35 -10.97
C GLN A 228 -16.73 -0.86 -11.05
N GLU A 229 -16.24 -2.02 -11.47
CA GLU A 229 -17.03 -3.26 -11.54
C GLU A 229 -17.48 -3.77 -10.16
N LEU A 230 -16.92 -3.24 -9.06
CA LEU A 230 -17.43 -3.50 -7.71
C LEU A 230 -18.87 -3.01 -7.51
N GLU A 231 -19.29 -1.95 -8.19
CA GLU A 231 -20.65 -1.43 -8.06
C GLU A 231 -21.70 -2.42 -8.56
N GLU A 232 -21.35 -3.31 -9.48
CA GLU A 232 -22.24 -4.32 -10.06
C GLU A 232 -22.07 -5.70 -9.42
N ASN A 233 -21.05 -5.87 -8.57
CA ASN A 233 -20.74 -7.16 -7.97
C ASN A 233 -21.59 -7.45 -6.72
N VAL A 234 -22.39 -8.51 -6.79
CA VAL A 234 -23.31 -8.95 -5.74
C VAL A 234 -22.62 -9.34 -4.43
N GLU A 235 -21.35 -9.74 -4.46
CA GLU A 235 -20.61 -10.13 -3.24
C GLU A 235 -20.28 -8.94 -2.33
N PHE A 236 -20.34 -7.73 -2.86
CA PHE A 236 -20.02 -6.49 -2.13
C PHE A 236 -21.27 -5.77 -1.63
N GLY A 237 -22.42 -6.03 -2.27
CA GLY A 237 -23.70 -5.43 -1.97
C GLY A 237 -24.49 -6.16 -0.88
N THR A 238 -25.36 -5.43 -0.20
CA THR A 238 -26.48 -5.94 0.60
C THR A 238 -27.70 -5.06 0.37
N ASP A 239 -28.87 -5.44 0.87
CA ASP A 239 -30.11 -4.66 0.71
C ASP A 239 -29.97 -3.16 1.09
N ASN A 240 -29.05 -2.84 2.00
CA ASN A 240 -28.84 -1.50 2.54
C ASN A 240 -27.45 -0.92 2.22
N TYR A 241 -26.68 -1.53 1.33
CA TYR A 241 -25.31 -1.10 1.01
C TYR A 241 -24.88 -1.55 -0.38
N GLN A 242 -24.32 -0.62 -1.15
CA GLN A 242 -23.54 -0.93 -2.35
C GLN A 242 -22.24 -0.12 -2.29
N PRO A 243 -21.07 -0.70 -2.58
CA PRO A 243 -19.86 0.10 -2.75
C PRO A 243 -20.06 1.11 -3.88
N LYS A 244 -19.37 2.25 -3.77
CA LYS A 244 -19.33 3.28 -4.81
C LYS A 244 -17.88 3.51 -5.24
N VAL A 245 -17.62 3.54 -6.53
CA VAL A 245 -16.30 3.78 -7.09
C VAL A 245 -16.35 4.95 -8.06
N GLN A 246 -15.72 6.07 -7.68
CA GLN A 246 -15.67 7.27 -8.50
C GLN A 246 -14.30 7.43 -9.16
N ILE A 247 -14.26 7.56 -10.48
CA ILE A 247 -13.04 7.95 -11.20
C ILE A 247 -13.08 9.46 -11.42
N LYS A 248 -12.06 10.18 -10.95
CA LYS A 248 -11.89 11.62 -11.17
C LYS A 248 -10.78 11.82 -12.22
N PRO A 249 -11.14 12.23 -13.44
CA PRO A 249 -10.15 12.45 -14.49
C PRO A 249 -9.35 13.74 -14.22
N PRO A 250 -8.17 13.90 -14.83
CA PRO A 250 -7.27 15.03 -14.60
C PRO A 250 -7.93 16.41 -14.72
N GLU A 251 -8.82 16.61 -15.69
CA GLU A 251 -9.45 17.90 -16.00
C GLU A 251 -10.47 18.34 -14.94
N SER A 252 -10.97 17.37 -14.15
CA SER A 252 -11.89 17.64 -13.04
C SER A 252 -11.17 18.20 -11.81
N ILE A 253 -9.85 18.03 -11.72
CA ILE A 253 -9.05 18.36 -10.54
C ILE A 253 -8.78 19.86 -10.50
N ARG A 254 -9.54 20.57 -9.68
CA ARG A 254 -9.36 22.00 -9.46
C ARG A 254 -9.15 22.34 -7.99
N ILE A 255 -8.26 23.30 -7.74
CA ILE A 255 -7.95 23.85 -6.43
C ILE A 255 -8.40 25.29 -6.39
N ARG A 256 -9.34 25.58 -5.50
CA ARG A 256 -9.83 26.93 -5.28
C ARG A 256 -8.88 27.70 -4.39
N LEU A 257 -8.42 28.88 -4.82
CA LEU A 257 -7.49 29.70 -4.04
C LEU A 257 -8.03 30.05 -2.64
N SER A 258 -9.32 30.38 -2.54
CA SER A 258 -9.97 30.65 -1.26
C SER A 258 -10.11 29.45 -0.32
N SER A 259 -9.84 28.22 -0.79
CA SER A 259 -9.74 27.04 0.08
C SER A 259 -8.35 26.88 0.72
N LEU A 260 -7.35 27.59 0.21
CA LEU A 260 -5.98 27.53 0.69
C LEU A 260 -5.80 28.47 1.89
N ARG A 261 -5.11 27.99 2.91
CA ARG A 261 -4.70 28.79 4.07
C ARG A 261 -3.40 29.50 3.76
N GLU A 262 -3.05 30.46 4.60
CA GLU A 262 -1.77 31.17 4.53
C GLU A 262 -0.57 30.20 4.49
N SER A 263 -0.60 29.17 5.34
CA SER A 263 0.45 28.16 5.37
C SER A 263 0.44 27.24 4.16
N ASP A 264 -0.68 27.12 3.43
CA ASP A 264 -0.76 26.40 2.15
C ASP A 264 -0.13 27.27 1.04
N LEU A 265 -0.43 28.57 1.00
CA LEU A 265 0.18 29.51 0.03
C LEU A 265 1.70 29.62 0.19
N ARG A 266 2.18 29.78 1.43
CA ARG A 266 3.63 29.82 1.73
C ARG A 266 4.34 28.55 1.28
N TYR A 267 3.64 27.42 1.36
CA TYR A 267 4.15 26.12 1.00
C TYR A 267 4.15 25.87 -0.51
N LEU A 268 3.15 26.38 -1.24
CA LEU A 268 3.08 26.31 -2.70
C LEU A 268 4.05 27.28 -3.40
N LEU A 269 4.60 28.25 -2.67
CA LEU A 269 5.57 29.23 -3.15
C LEU A 269 6.93 28.96 -2.48
N PRO A 270 7.74 28.01 -2.95
CA PRO A 270 9.03 27.71 -2.32
C PRO A 270 10.03 28.87 -2.44
N GLY A 271 10.95 28.94 -1.48
CA GLY A 271 12.06 29.89 -1.46
C GLY A 271 11.65 31.35 -1.27
N LEU A 272 10.55 31.63 -0.57
CA LEU A 272 10.21 33.00 -0.16
C LEU A 272 11.22 33.51 0.87
N THR A 273 11.69 34.75 0.69
CA THR A 273 12.45 35.44 1.73
C THR A 273 11.55 35.77 2.93
N GLU A 274 12.12 36.02 4.11
CA GLU A 274 11.34 36.42 5.29
C GLU A 274 10.46 37.64 5.00
N LYS A 275 11.01 38.63 4.31
CA LYS A 275 10.28 39.83 3.88
C LYS A 275 9.13 39.51 2.93
N GLN A 276 9.33 38.61 1.96
CA GLN A 276 8.26 38.16 1.07
C GLN A 276 7.17 37.37 1.81
N SER A 277 7.56 36.48 2.72
CA SER A 277 6.66 35.69 3.55
C SER A 277 5.80 36.59 4.45
N HIS A 278 6.40 37.65 5.01
CA HIS A 278 5.70 38.69 5.77
C HIS A 278 4.63 39.39 4.91
N PHE A 279 4.99 39.92 3.74
CA PHE A 279 4.04 40.58 2.84
C PHE A 279 2.92 39.65 2.36
N LEU A 280 3.23 38.38 2.08
CA LEU A 280 2.22 37.39 1.72
C LEU A 280 1.21 37.18 2.86
N GLY A 281 1.67 37.08 4.11
CA GLY A 281 0.81 36.95 5.27
C GLY A 281 -0.07 38.17 5.53
N GLU A 282 0.49 39.38 5.38
CA GLU A 282 -0.30 40.62 5.47
C GLU A 282 -1.36 40.73 4.38
N ALA A 283 -1.01 40.44 3.13
CA ALA A 283 -1.95 40.43 2.02
C ALA A 283 -3.06 39.38 2.23
N TYR A 284 -2.70 38.17 2.66
CA TYR A 284 -3.67 37.11 2.97
C TYR A 284 -4.66 37.55 4.05
N ARG A 285 -4.17 38.10 5.17
CA ARG A 285 -5.04 38.60 6.25
C ARG A 285 -5.97 39.71 5.77
N LYS A 286 -5.49 40.62 4.91
CA LYS A 286 -6.28 41.71 4.34
C LYS A 286 -7.40 41.18 3.44
N VAL A 287 -7.12 40.19 2.58
CA VAL A 287 -8.14 39.58 1.70
C VAL A 287 -9.15 38.76 2.49
N VAL A 288 -8.70 37.91 3.41
CA VAL A 288 -9.60 37.06 4.19
C VAL A 288 -10.45 37.89 5.16
N GLY A 289 -9.86 38.93 5.76
CA GLY A 289 -10.57 39.88 6.62
C GLY A 289 -11.67 40.62 5.86
N SER A 290 -11.33 41.27 4.74
CA SER A 290 -12.30 42.05 3.96
C SER A 290 -13.47 41.20 3.46
N LYS A 291 -13.21 39.96 3.03
CA LYS A 291 -14.27 39.06 2.55
C LYS A 291 -15.12 38.47 3.68
N LYS A 292 -14.59 38.37 4.90
CA LYS A 292 -15.36 37.94 6.08
C LYS A 292 -16.43 38.99 6.42
N ASP A 293 -16.10 40.26 6.27
CA ASP A 293 -17.03 41.39 6.48
C ASP A 293 -18.08 41.46 5.36
N ASP A 294 -17.74 41.06 4.13
CA ASP A 294 -18.64 40.95 2.97
C ASP A 294 -19.56 39.70 2.97
N GLY A 295 -19.77 39.07 4.13
CA GLY A 295 -20.61 37.87 4.25
C GLY A 295 -19.95 36.57 3.75
N GLY A 296 -18.62 36.51 3.74
CA GLY A 296 -17.85 35.32 3.36
C GLY A 296 -17.73 35.13 1.84
N LYS A 297 -17.74 36.20 1.06
CA LYS A 297 -17.53 36.13 -0.40
C LYS A 297 -16.20 35.45 -0.73
N GLN A 298 -16.19 34.71 -1.84
CA GLN A 298 -14.97 34.08 -2.32
C GLN A 298 -13.95 35.13 -2.77
N TRP A 299 -12.66 34.81 -2.62
CA TRP A 299 -11.56 35.59 -3.16
C TRP A 299 -10.75 34.76 -4.15
N GLY A 300 -10.19 35.45 -5.12
CA GLY A 300 -9.37 34.87 -6.19
C GLY A 300 -7.97 35.47 -6.25
N LEU A 301 -7.26 35.12 -7.31
CA LEU A 301 -5.87 35.55 -7.53
C LEU A 301 -5.75 37.09 -7.63
N ALA A 302 -6.73 37.72 -8.27
CA ALA A 302 -6.78 39.17 -8.45
C ALA A 302 -6.89 39.91 -7.11
N ASP A 303 -7.74 39.42 -6.19
CA ASP A 303 -7.89 40.01 -4.85
C ASP A 303 -6.57 39.95 -4.08
N LEU A 304 -5.86 38.80 -4.13
CA LEU A 304 -4.57 38.62 -3.48
C LEU A 304 -3.50 39.56 -4.02
N LYS A 305 -3.43 39.72 -5.35
CA LYS A 305 -2.50 40.65 -6.00
C LYS A 305 -2.81 42.10 -5.65
N GLN A 306 -4.08 42.49 -5.62
CA GLN A 306 -4.50 43.83 -5.24
C GLN A 306 -4.14 44.12 -3.78
N ALA A 307 -4.34 43.15 -2.89
CA ALA A 307 -3.93 43.28 -1.49
C ALA A 307 -2.41 43.46 -1.37
N LEU A 308 -1.60 42.73 -2.13
CA LEU A 308 -0.15 42.92 -2.17
C LEU A 308 0.26 44.33 -2.66
N LEU A 309 -0.29 44.79 -3.78
CA LEU A 309 0.00 46.13 -4.31
C LEU A 309 -0.36 47.24 -3.31
N SER A 310 -1.43 47.05 -2.55
CA SER A 310 -1.86 48.02 -1.53
C SER A 310 -0.91 48.16 -0.34
N LEU A 311 0.06 47.24 -0.16
CA LEU A 311 1.11 47.32 0.87
C LEU A 311 2.30 48.20 0.44
N ALA A 312 2.34 48.63 -0.82
CA ALA A 312 3.31 49.61 -1.35
C ALA A 312 2.59 50.70 -2.17
N PRO A 313 1.83 51.60 -1.51
CA PRO A 313 1.00 52.61 -2.18
C PRO A 313 1.80 53.60 -3.02
N ASP A 314 3.06 53.88 -2.65
CA ASP A 314 3.93 54.83 -3.35
C ASP A 314 4.47 54.30 -4.69
N GLY A 315 4.19 53.03 -5.03
CA GLY A 315 4.59 52.40 -6.29
C GLY A 315 6.10 52.40 -6.55
N SER A 316 6.91 52.63 -5.52
CA SER A 316 8.36 52.82 -5.60
C SER A 316 9.05 52.40 -4.30
N GLY A 317 10.37 52.19 -4.34
CA GLY A 317 11.17 51.79 -3.19
C GLY A 317 11.38 50.27 -3.00
N GLU A 318 12.11 49.91 -1.96
CA GLU A 318 12.56 48.53 -1.68
C GLU A 318 11.40 47.56 -1.36
N ASN A 319 10.32 48.08 -0.78
CA ASN A 319 9.12 47.28 -0.51
C ASN A 319 8.38 46.94 -1.81
N PHE A 320 8.28 47.90 -2.74
CA PHE A 320 7.66 47.68 -4.05
C PHE A 320 8.44 46.66 -4.89
N SER A 321 9.77 46.70 -4.89
CA SER A 321 10.59 45.68 -5.58
C SER A 321 10.39 44.28 -4.98
N THR A 322 10.30 44.17 -3.65
CA THR A 322 10.03 42.90 -2.96
C THR A 322 8.65 42.35 -3.31
N ILE A 323 7.63 43.21 -3.32
CA ILE A 323 6.25 42.85 -3.69
C ILE A 323 6.17 42.42 -5.16
N ASN A 324 6.85 43.11 -6.08
CA ASN A 324 6.89 42.70 -7.48
C ASN A 324 7.56 41.34 -7.68
N ALA A 325 8.65 41.05 -6.94
CA ALA A 325 9.27 39.73 -6.96
C ALA A 325 8.32 38.64 -6.44
N LEU A 326 7.55 38.92 -5.38
CA LEU A 326 6.53 38.02 -4.87
C LEU A 326 5.38 37.84 -5.88
N MET A 327 4.91 38.92 -6.51
CA MET A 327 3.89 38.87 -7.55
C MET A 327 4.33 38.01 -8.73
N TRP A 328 5.59 38.16 -9.18
CA TRP A 328 6.15 37.31 -10.23
C TRP A 328 6.13 35.83 -9.84
N LYS A 329 6.51 35.49 -8.59
CA LYS A 329 6.41 34.10 -8.09
C LYS A 329 4.96 33.58 -8.08
N ILE A 330 4.02 34.40 -7.62
CA ILE A 330 2.58 34.10 -7.65
C ILE A 330 2.10 33.86 -9.08
N ASP A 331 2.53 34.69 -10.04
CA ASP A 331 2.16 34.55 -11.45
C ASP A 331 2.77 33.32 -12.10
N MET A 332 4.04 33.02 -11.81
CA MET A 332 4.67 31.79 -12.28
C MET A 332 3.98 30.55 -11.74
N ARG A 333 3.48 30.61 -10.50
CA ARG A 333 2.86 29.46 -9.82
C ARG A 333 1.40 29.27 -10.21
N PHE A 334 0.57 30.28 -9.97
CA PHE A 334 -0.87 30.19 -10.13
C PHE A 334 -1.34 30.65 -11.52
N GLY A 335 -0.52 31.42 -12.23
CA GLY A 335 -0.84 31.92 -13.57
C GLY A 335 -0.46 30.96 -14.71
N ARG A 336 0.50 30.05 -14.50
CA ARG A 336 0.84 28.97 -15.45
C ARG A 336 -0.10 27.78 -15.31
N SER A 337 -0.40 27.36 -14.08
CA SER A 337 -1.31 26.24 -13.79
C SER A 337 -2.79 26.69 -13.75
N LYS A 338 -3.24 27.52 -14.72
CA LYS A 338 -4.65 27.99 -14.79
C LYS A 338 -5.68 26.87 -14.90
N GLU A 339 -5.25 25.70 -15.35
CA GLU A 339 -6.10 24.51 -15.42
C GLU A 339 -6.31 23.89 -14.03
N LEU A 340 -5.30 23.99 -13.15
CA LEU A 340 -5.34 23.47 -11.80
C LEU A 340 -5.95 24.46 -10.79
N PHE A 341 -5.56 25.73 -10.82
CA PHE A 341 -6.05 26.73 -9.86
C PHE A 341 -7.24 27.50 -10.41
N SER A 342 -8.30 27.62 -9.60
CA SER A 342 -9.51 28.35 -9.94
C SER A 342 -9.88 29.35 -8.86
N ASP A 343 -10.52 30.45 -9.25
CA ASP A 343 -11.08 31.39 -8.29
C ASP A 343 -12.40 30.88 -7.68
N ALA A 344 -13.13 30.02 -8.41
CA ALA A 344 -14.48 29.59 -8.04
C ALA A 344 -14.62 28.08 -7.79
N GLN A 345 -13.89 27.25 -8.55
CA GLN A 345 -14.12 25.80 -8.58
C GLN A 345 -13.09 25.05 -7.74
N HIS A 346 -13.56 24.07 -6.97
CA HIS A 346 -12.73 23.01 -6.41
C HIS A 346 -13.56 21.76 -6.18
N ILE A 347 -12.88 20.62 -6.07
CA ILE A 347 -13.53 19.37 -5.64
C ILE A 347 -13.65 19.39 -4.11
N PRO A 348 -14.87 19.35 -3.53
CA PRO A 348 -15.06 19.27 -2.10
C PRO A 348 -14.64 17.92 -1.52
N LEU A 349 -14.19 17.90 -0.26
CA LEU A 349 -13.76 16.64 0.38
C LEU A 349 -14.89 15.60 0.45
N ARG A 350 -16.15 16.02 0.67
CA ARG A 350 -17.30 15.10 0.68
C ARG A 350 -17.63 14.46 -0.67
N GLU A 351 -17.11 14.99 -1.77
CA GLU A 351 -17.21 14.34 -3.07
C GLU A 351 -16.15 13.24 -3.21
N LEU A 352 -14.97 13.47 -2.65
CA LEU A 352 -13.84 12.54 -2.68
C LEU A 352 -13.94 11.42 -1.64
N PHE A 353 -14.62 11.67 -0.52
CA PHE A 353 -14.68 10.73 0.61
C PHE A 353 -16.12 10.52 1.07
N ALA A 354 -16.51 9.25 1.14
CA ALA A 354 -17.72 8.79 1.82
C ALA A 354 -17.50 7.35 2.31
N PRO A 355 -18.10 6.92 3.44
CA PRO A 355 -18.07 5.51 3.83
C PRO A 355 -18.67 4.63 2.74
N GLY A 356 -17.96 3.58 2.36
CA GLY A 356 -18.31 2.69 1.26
C GLY A 356 -17.91 3.21 -0.12
N GLN A 357 -17.14 4.31 -0.18
CA GLN A 357 -16.69 4.90 -1.43
C GLN A 357 -15.18 4.76 -1.60
N CYS A 358 -14.76 4.32 -2.79
CA CYS A 358 -13.40 4.50 -3.28
C CYS A 358 -13.39 5.54 -4.39
N THR A 359 -12.61 6.60 -4.22
CA THR A 359 -12.36 7.58 -5.27
C THR A 359 -10.98 7.35 -5.85
N VAL A 360 -10.87 7.16 -7.16
CA VAL A 360 -9.60 7.11 -7.89
C VAL A 360 -9.37 8.48 -8.51
N LEU A 361 -8.33 9.16 -8.04
CA LEU A 361 -7.86 10.42 -8.59
C LEU A 361 -6.83 10.12 -9.68
N GLN A 362 -7.27 10.13 -10.94
CA GLN A 362 -6.38 9.93 -12.07
C GLN A 362 -5.55 11.18 -12.27
N MET A 363 -4.23 10.99 -12.23
CA MET A 363 -3.25 12.04 -12.47
C MET A 363 -2.35 11.71 -13.66
N SER A 364 -2.73 10.72 -14.46
CA SER A 364 -2.16 10.51 -15.80
C SER A 364 -2.23 11.84 -16.55
N GLU A 365 -1.19 12.20 -17.29
CA GLU A 365 -1.11 13.46 -18.07
C GLU A 365 -0.86 14.75 -17.25
N ILE A 366 -0.92 14.71 -15.92
CA ILE A 366 -0.50 15.84 -15.07
C ILE A 366 1.01 15.79 -14.86
N ASP A 367 1.66 16.95 -14.91
CA ASP A 367 3.10 17.04 -14.63
C ASP A 367 3.43 16.66 -13.17
N ALA A 368 4.68 16.27 -12.93
CA ALA A 368 5.05 15.75 -11.60
C ALA A 368 4.93 16.80 -10.49
N GLU A 369 5.08 18.09 -10.82
CA GLU A 369 5.02 19.17 -9.83
C GLU A 369 3.57 19.47 -9.43
N ASP A 370 2.66 19.56 -10.40
CA ASP A 370 1.24 19.75 -10.17
C ASP A 370 0.62 18.52 -9.50
N GLN A 371 1.08 17.30 -9.81
CA GLN A 371 0.72 16.09 -9.04
C GLN A 371 1.04 16.25 -7.54
N GLN A 372 2.23 16.75 -7.20
CA GLN A 372 2.60 17.00 -5.80
C GLN A 372 1.72 18.10 -5.19
N ILE A 373 1.41 19.17 -5.92
CA ILE A 373 0.52 20.23 -5.43
C ILE A 373 -0.88 19.69 -5.11
N ILE A 374 -1.45 18.92 -6.04
CA ILE A 374 -2.78 18.32 -5.90
C ILE A 374 -2.80 17.44 -4.65
N LEU A 375 -1.90 16.48 -4.58
CA LEU A 375 -1.86 15.54 -3.46
C LEU A 375 -1.57 16.28 -2.14
N GLY A 376 -0.59 17.18 -2.12
CA GLY A 376 -0.23 17.95 -0.92
C GLY A 376 -1.40 18.79 -0.40
N THR A 377 -2.13 19.45 -1.30
CA THR A 377 -3.31 20.23 -0.93
C THR A 377 -4.43 19.34 -0.39
N LEU A 378 -4.69 18.20 -1.03
CA LEU A 378 -5.72 17.24 -0.59
C LEU A 378 -5.37 16.64 0.78
N LEU A 379 -4.13 16.22 0.98
CA LEU A 379 -3.64 15.69 2.25
C LEU A 379 -3.80 16.70 3.38
N ARG A 380 -3.43 17.97 3.14
CA ARG A 380 -3.63 19.05 4.12
C ARG A 380 -5.11 19.23 4.42
N ARG A 381 -5.94 19.40 3.39
CA ARG A 381 -7.39 19.59 3.58
C ARG A 381 -8.02 18.44 4.38
N ALA A 382 -7.73 17.19 4.02
CA ALA A 382 -8.23 16.01 4.72
C ALA A 382 -7.76 15.96 6.18
N PHE A 383 -6.47 16.19 6.43
CA PHE A 383 -5.89 16.18 7.78
C PHE A 383 -6.52 17.22 8.70
N TYR A 384 -6.61 18.47 8.24
CA TYR A 384 -7.19 19.54 9.05
C TYR A 384 -8.70 19.39 9.23
N SER A 385 -9.42 18.87 8.22
CA SER A 385 -10.84 18.56 8.35
C SER A 385 -11.10 17.51 9.44
N ARG A 386 -10.30 16.44 9.45
CA ARG A 386 -10.35 15.39 10.48
C ARG A 386 -9.95 15.89 11.86
N MET A 387 -8.90 16.70 11.95
CA MET A 387 -8.49 17.33 13.22
C MET A 387 -9.61 18.22 13.78
N ASN A 388 -10.25 19.02 12.94
CA ASN A 388 -11.35 19.88 13.34
C ASN A 388 -12.59 19.07 13.76
N ALA A 389 -12.89 17.96 13.09
CA ALA A 389 -14.01 17.08 13.45
C ALA A 389 -13.79 16.42 14.82
N VAL A 390 -12.57 15.97 15.12
CA VAL A 390 -12.22 15.41 16.44
C VAL A 390 -12.25 16.47 17.55
N LYS A 391 -11.94 17.73 17.23
CA LYS A 391 -11.97 18.86 18.17
C LYS A 391 -13.35 19.54 18.26
N ASP A 392 -14.38 18.99 17.61
CA ASP A 392 -15.73 19.55 17.53
C ASP A 392 -15.76 21.03 17.10
N LEU A 393 -14.91 21.37 16.12
CA LEU A 393 -14.85 22.71 15.55
C LEU A 393 -15.80 22.81 14.35
N ASN A 394 -16.51 23.93 14.27
CA ASN A 394 -17.40 24.24 13.14
C ASN A 394 -16.65 24.24 11.81
N GLN A 395 -17.21 23.54 10.82
CA GLN A 395 -16.66 23.43 9.48
C GLN A 395 -17.71 23.64 8.42
N HIS A 396 -17.29 24.10 7.24
CA HIS A 396 -18.17 24.09 6.08
C HIS A 396 -18.60 22.66 5.75
N ARG A 397 -19.91 22.44 5.67
CA ARG A 397 -20.51 21.10 5.49
C ARG A 397 -19.90 20.32 4.33
N GLN A 398 -19.51 20.96 3.23
CA GLN A 398 -18.91 20.29 2.06
C GLN A 398 -17.45 19.83 2.28
N GLU A 399 -16.76 20.38 3.27
CA GLU A 399 -15.38 20.05 3.62
C GLU A 399 -15.27 19.17 4.89
N ALA A 400 -16.35 19.02 5.65
CA ALA A 400 -16.36 18.28 6.91
C ALA A 400 -16.27 16.76 6.67
N LEU A 401 -15.19 16.15 7.15
CA LEU A 401 -14.96 14.71 7.19
C LEU A 401 -15.21 14.20 8.61
N ASP A 402 -16.39 13.63 8.85
CA ASP A 402 -16.80 13.18 10.19
C ASP A 402 -16.38 11.73 10.49
N PHE A 403 -15.74 11.06 9.53
CA PHE A 403 -15.33 9.65 9.58
C PHE A 403 -13.85 9.49 9.20
N PRO A 404 -13.17 8.40 9.62
CA PRO A 404 -11.81 8.11 9.21
C PRO A 404 -11.69 7.92 7.70
N VAL A 405 -10.53 8.30 7.15
CA VAL A 405 -10.23 8.18 5.72
C VAL A 405 -8.92 7.44 5.51
N PHE A 406 -8.82 6.71 4.40
CA PHE A 406 -7.60 6.04 3.97
C PHE A 406 -7.18 6.55 2.59
N ILE A 407 -5.95 7.02 2.46
CA ILE A 407 -5.42 7.60 1.22
C ILE A 407 -4.25 6.76 0.75
N LEU A 408 -4.41 6.12 -0.41
CA LEU A 408 -3.40 5.30 -1.05
C LEU A 408 -2.65 6.13 -2.10
N ILE A 409 -1.32 6.11 -2.05
CA ILE A 409 -0.46 6.94 -2.90
C ILE A 409 0.41 6.00 -3.73
N GLU A 410 0.10 5.90 -5.02
CA GLU A 410 0.94 5.19 -5.98
C GLU A 410 2.23 5.95 -6.29
N GLU A 411 3.29 5.20 -6.61
CA GLU A 411 4.63 5.74 -6.85
C GLU A 411 5.08 6.78 -5.81
N ALA A 412 4.89 6.45 -4.52
CA ALA A 412 5.07 7.34 -3.37
C ALA A 412 6.44 8.03 -3.33
N HIS A 413 7.50 7.45 -3.91
CA HIS A 413 8.82 8.07 -4.02
C HIS A 413 8.83 9.36 -4.86
N ARG A 414 7.82 9.61 -5.71
CA ARG A 414 7.61 10.89 -6.41
C ARG A 414 7.13 11.99 -5.48
N PHE A 415 6.47 11.61 -4.39
CA PHE A 415 5.85 12.52 -3.41
C PHE A 415 6.67 12.65 -2.12
N ALA A 416 7.53 11.68 -1.82
CA ALA A 416 8.48 11.73 -0.71
C ALA A 416 9.82 11.10 -1.12
N PRO A 417 10.63 11.76 -1.97
CA PRO A 417 11.89 11.21 -2.46
C PRO A 417 12.99 11.21 -1.39
N ALA A 418 13.83 10.18 -1.40
CA ALA A 418 15.05 10.11 -0.60
C ALA A 418 16.06 11.19 -1.07
N GLY A 419 16.40 12.14 -0.19
CA GLY A 419 17.40 13.19 -0.46
C GLY A 419 16.97 14.28 -1.44
N GLY A 420 15.73 14.27 -1.93
CA GLY A 420 15.15 15.29 -2.79
C GLY A 420 14.17 16.20 -2.05
N HIS A 421 13.83 17.33 -2.66
CA HIS A 421 12.73 18.17 -2.17
C HIS A 421 11.46 17.86 -2.99
N ALA A 422 10.46 17.25 -2.35
CA ALA A 422 9.10 17.25 -2.85
C ALA A 422 8.25 18.08 -1.89
N ILE A 423 7.31 18.83 -2.47
CA ILE A 423 6.41 19.69 -1.69
C ILE A 423 5.70 18.80 -0.66
N THR A 424 5.13 17.68 -1.08
CA THR A 424 4.34 16.72 -0.29
C THR A 424 5.04 16.06 0.91
N THR A 425 6.38 16.00 0.95
CA THR A 425 7.11 15.25 1.98
C THR A 425 6.73 15.68 3.40
N ASN A 426 6.67 16.99 3.67
CA ASN A 426 6.45 17.50 5.03
C ASN A 426 5.05 17.16 5.56
N ILE A 427 4.01 17.34 4.74
CA ILE A 427 2.65 16.99 5.17
C ILE A 427 2.49 15.48 5.34
N LEU A 428 3.12 14.68 4.48
CA LEU A 428 3.13 13.23 4.64
C LEU A 428 3.74 12.82 5.97
N LYS A 429 4.91 13.35 6.34
CA LYS A 429 5.52 13.09 7.65
C LYS A 429 4.63 13.52 8.81
N THR A 430 3.97 14.67 8.71
CA THR A 430 3.01 15.11 9.74
C THR A 430 1.84 14.14 9.89
N ILE A 431 1.25 13.69 8.78
CA ILE A 431 0.14 12.73 8.81
C ILE A 431 0.60 11.37 9.31
N LEU A 432 1.79 10.90 8.95
CA LEU A 432 2.31 9.62 9.41
C LEU A 432 2.58 9.63 10.93
N SER A 433 3.00 10.77 11.49
CA SER A 433 3.24 10.91 12.93
C SER A 433 1.97 11.17 13.75
N GLU A 434 0.99 11.90 13.21
CA GLU A 434 -0.17 12.40 13.98
C GLU A 434 -1.52 11.89 13.46
N GLY A 435 -1.59 11.42 12.23
CA GLY A 435 -2.82 11.03 11.53
C GLY A 435 -3.60 9.93 12.26
N ARG A 436 -2.90 9.05 12.99
CA ARG A 436 -3.51 8.05 13.89
C ARG A 436 -4.52 8.68 14.87
N LYS A 437 -4.22 9.85 15.43
CA LYS A 437 -5.07 10.55 16.41
C LYS A 437 -6.35 11.08 15.79
N PHE A 438 -6.32 11.36 14.48
CA PHE A 438 -7.41 12.00 13.75
C PHE A 438 -8.13 11.05 12.78
N GLY A 439 -7.67 9.80 12.65
CA GLY A 439 -8.25 8.83 11.72
C GLY A 439 -7.93 9.15 10.26
N VAL A 440 -6.70 9.58 9.97
CA VAL A 440 -6.19 9.76 8.60
C VAL A 440 -5.12 8.71 8.38
N GLY A 441 -5.44 7.68 7.62
CA GLY A 441 -4.51 6.63 7.22
C GLY A 441 -3.89 6.91 5.86
N ILE A 442 -2.60 6.59 5.73
CA ILE A 442 -1.85 6.66 4.48
C ILE A 442 -1.41 5.25 4.12
N GLY A 443 -1.62 4.88 2.86
CA GLY A 443 -0.95 3.77 2.21
C GLY A 443 0.04 4.32 1.20
N VAL A 444 1.31 3.91 1.27
CA VAL A 444 2.32 4.23 0.26
C VAL A 444 2.61 3.00 -0.58
N ILE A 445 2.62 3.17 -1.90
CA ILE A 445 3.01 2.12 -2.83
C ILE A 445 4.23 2.64 -3.60
N SER A 446 5.31 1.85 -3.65
CA SER A 446 6.49 2.26 -4.40
C SER A 446 7.21 1.08 -5.01
N GLN A 447 7.67 1.27 -6.25
CA GLN A 447 8.54 0.32 -6.91
C GLN A 447 10.02 0.43 -6.58
N ARG A 448 10.41 1.53 -5.92
CA ARG A 448 11.79 1.87 -5.56
C ARG A 448 11.83 2.30 -4.10
N PRO A 449 11.84 1.35 -3.15
CA PRO A 449 11.86 1.66 -1.73
C PRO A 449 13.10 2.48 -1.35
N GLY A 450 14.28 2.21 -1.93
CA GLY A 450 15.50 3.00 -1.66
C GLY A 450 15.46 4.45 -2.18
N LYS A 451 14.44 4.82 -2.96
CA LYS A 451 14.19 6.21 -3.37
C LYS A 451 13.07 6.88 -2.56
N LEU A 452 12.45 6.19 -1.61
CA LEU A 452 11.45 6.74 -0.71
C LEU A 452 12.14 7.28 0.55
N ASP A 453 11.64 8.38 1.09
CA ASP A 453 12.11 8.93 2.36
C ASP A 453 12.03 7.89 3.50
N SER A 454 13.12 7.75 4.26
CA SER A 454 13.26 6.73 5.31
C SER A 454 12.31 6.95 6.49
N ASP A 455 11.97 8.19 6.82
CA ASP A 455 11.02 8.49 7.88
C ASP A 455 9.60 8.12 7.43
N VAL A 456 9.27 8.40 6.16
CA VAL A 456 7.98 7.99 5.59
C VAL A 456 7.82 6.47 5.64
N LEU A 457 8.86 5.72 5.25
CA LEU A 457 8.81 4.27 5.24
C LEU A 457 8.76 3.67 6.66
N SER A 458 9.58 4.17 7.59
CA SER A 458 9.65 3.66 8.97
C SER A 458 8.39 3.95 9.80
N GLN A 459 7.60 4.97 9.45
CA GLN A 459 6.31 5.22 10.09
C GLN A 459 5.18 4.33 9.54
N CYS A 460 5.41 3.60 8.45
CA CYS A 460 4.44 2.63 7.94
C CYS A 460 4.61 1.29 8.65
N MET A 461 3.79 1.08 9.68
CA MET A 461 3.91 -0.07 10.58
C MET A 461 3.23 -1.33 10.05
N THR A 462 2.45 -1.26 8.97
CA THR A 462 2.04 -2.44 8.20
C THR A 462 2.79 -2.44 6.88
N GLN A 463 3.46 -3.55 6.56
CA GLN A 463 4.36 -3.60 5.41
C GLN A 463 4.12 -4.86 4.59
N LEU A 464 3.98 -4.68 3.29
CA LEU A 464 3.80 -5.72 2.28
C LEU A 464 4.98 -5.67 1.30
N PHE A 465 5.86 -6.67 1.40
CA PHE A 465 7.03 -6.77 0.52
C PHE A 465 6.81 -7.84 -0.53
N MET A 466 6.81 -7.44 -1.79
CA MET A 466 6.81 -8.41 -2.90
C MET A 466 8.22 -8.51 -3.49
N ARG A 467 8.34 -9.20 -4.62
CA ARG A 467 9.63 -9.49 -5.23
C ARG A 467 10.49 -8.24 -5.45
N ILE A 468 11.68 -8.20 -4.85
CA ILE A 468 12.67 -7.12 -5.04
C ILE A 468 14.05 -7.75 -5.27
N VAL A 469 14.61 -7.52 -6.45
CA VAL A 469 15.89 -8.13 -6.87
C VAL A 469 17.07 -7.19 -6.63
N ASN A 470 16.85 -5.86 -6.61
CA ASN A 470 17.91 -4.88 -6.45
C ASN A 470 18.47 -4.90 -5.01
N PRO A 471 19.79 -5.16 -4.81
CA PRO A 471 20.39 -5.25 -3.48
C PRO A 471 20.44 -3.91 -2.73
N ILE A 472 20.35 -2.77 -3.42
CA ILE A 472 20.26 -1.45 -2.78
C ILE A 472 18.89 -1.29 -2.13
N ASP A 473 17.83 -1.66 -2.85
CA ASP A 473 16.46 -1.61 -2.37
C ASP A 473 16.22 -2.60 -1.22
N GLN A 474 16.81 -3.81 -1.29
CA GLN A 474 16.75 -4.79 -0.20
C GLN A 474 17.40 -4.27 1.09
N ARG A 475 18.59 -3.64 0.99
CA ARG A 475 19.27 -3.05 2.15
C ARG A 475 18.47 -1.93 2.78
N SER A 476 17.93 -1.02 1.96
CA SER A 476 17.06 0.06 2.44
C SER A 476 15.83 -0.47 3.17
N ILE A 477 15.21 -1.55 2.68
CA ILE A 477 14.12 -2.23 3.37
C ILE A 477 14.59 -2.80 4.71
N ALA A 478 15.69 -3.55 4.73
CA ALA A 478 16.21 -4.18 5.94
C ALA A 478 16.52 -3.18 7.07
N GLU A 479 16.90 -1.95 6.72
CA GLU A 479 17.11 -0.85 7.67
C GLU A 479 15.79 -0.30 8.25
N SER A 480 14.70 -0.36 7.48
CA SER A 480 13.37 0.15 7.87
C SER A 480 12.46 -0.87 8.56
N VAL A 481 12.77 -2.17 8.42
CA VAL A 481 11.94 -3.28 8.92
C VAL A 481 12.34 -3.65 10.35
N GLU A 482 11.33 -3.89 11.19
CA GLU A 482 11.52 -4.43 12.55
C GLU A 482 12.24 -5.77 12.54
N SER A 483 12.96 -6.09 13.61
CA SER A 483 13.82 -7.28 13.68
C SER A 483 13.10 -8.60 13.34
N ALA A 484 11.83 -8.75 13.73
CA ALA A 484 11.03 -9.96 13.51
C ALA A 484 10.79 -10.32 12.02
N GLY A 485 10.93 -9.36 11.10
CA GLY A 485 10.71 -9.57 9.66
C GLY A 485 11.98 -9.84 8.86
N ARG A 486 13.17 -9.60 9.43
CA ARG A 486 14.45 -9.61 8.70
C ARG A 486 14.78 -10.97 8.09
N ASP A 487 14.42 -12.04 8.78
CA ASP A 487 14.71 -13.42 8.34
C ASP A 487 13.97 -13.78 7.05
N LEU A 488 12.81 -13.17 6.78
CA LEU A 488 12.08 -13.37 5.53
C LEU A 488 12.61 -12.48 4.39
N LEU A 489 13.40 -11.43 4.68
CA LEU A 489 13.88 -10.51 3.64
C LEU A 489 14.89 -11.18 2.69
N SER A 490 15.54 -12.26 3.12
CA SER A 490 16.38 -13.11 2.26
C SER A 490 15.58 -13.74 1.12
N GLU A 491 14.26 -13.90 1.27
CA GLU A 491 13.37 -14.50 0.27
C GLU A 491 12.88 -13.51 -0.79
N LEU A 492 13.08 -12.19 -0.60
CA LEU A 492 12.63 -11.15 -1.54
C LEU A 492 13.00 -11.40 -3.02
N PRO A 493 14.21 -11.90 -3.37
CA PRO A 493 14.56 -12.19 -4.77
C PRO A 493 13.78 -13.38 -5.35
N SER A 494 13.47 -14.35 -4.49
CA SER A 494 12.86 -15.65 -4.81
C SER A 494 11.34 -15.58 -4.97
N LEU A 495 10.70 -14.54 -4.40
CA LEU A 495 9.26 -14.35 -4.55
C LEU A 495 8.84 -14.27 -6.02
N THR A 496 7.73 -14.90 -6.35
CA THR A 496 7.09 -14.86 -7.66
C THR A 496 5.92 -13.89 -7.69
N ARG A 497 5.34 -13.64 -8.88
CA ARG A 497 4.19 -12.73 -9.02
C ARG A 497 3.02 -13.20 -8.15
N GLY A 498 2.46 -12.26 -7.39
CA GLY A 498 1.38 -12.52 -6.43
C GLY A 498 1.82 -13.19 -5.13
N GLN A 499 3.12 -13.37 -4.87
CA GLN A 499 3.62 -13.71 -3.54
C GLN A 499 4.07 -12.43 -2.81
N VAL A 500 3.83 -12.38 -1.51
CA VAL A 500 4.10 -11.21 -0.67
C VAL A 500 4.49 -11.65 0.74
N ILE A 501 5.48 -11.00 1.32
CA ILE A 501 5.77 -11.05 2.75
C ILE A 501 4.90 -9.99 3.42
N VAL A 502 4.09 -10.41 4.39
CA VAL A 502 3.29 -9.52 5.23
C VAL A 502 3.98 -9.37 6.56
N ALA A 503 4.20 -8.14 7.02
CA ALA A 503 4.78 -7.86 8.32
C ALA A 503 4.12 -6.65 8.99
N GLY A 504 4.35 -6.52 10.30
CA GLY A 504 3.94 -5.38 11.09
C GLY A 504 2.54 -5.51 11.72
N ASN A 505 1.95 -4.40 12.16
CA ASN A 505 0.85 -4.40 13.14
C ASN A 505 -0.48 -5.01 12.67
N ALA A 506 -0.70 -5.13 11.36
CA ALA A 506 -1.93 -5.74 10.84
C ALA A 506 -1.92 -7.28 10.84
N ILE A 507 -0.84 -7.91 11.31
CA ILE A 507 -0.68 -9.36 11.46
C ILE A 507 0.11 -9.67 12.75
N HIS A 508 -0.05 -10.86 13.36
CA HIS A 508 0.63 -11.15 14.64
C HIS A 508 2.12 -11.49 14.48
N THR A 509 2.50 -12.07 13.34
CA THR A 509 3.88 -12.43 13.03
C THR A 509 4.09 -12.36 11.51
N PRO A 510 5.31 -12.07 11.02
CA PRO A 510 5.55 -12.00 9.59
C PRO A 510 5.34 -13.35 8.88
N VAL A 511 4.58 -13.34 7.78
CA VAL A 511 4.22 -14.54 7.00
C VAL A 511 4.53 -14.35 5.51
N LEU A 512 4.78 -15.47 4.83
CA LEU A 512 4.76 -15.56 3.37
C LEU A 512 3.33 -15.86 2.91
N CYS A 513 2.75 -14.96 2.12
CA CYS A 513 1.37 -15.05 1.64
C CYS A 513 1.34 -15.14 0.11
N LYS A 514 0.46 -15.97 -0.43
CA LYS A 514 0.02 -15.90 -1.83
C LYS A 514 -1.25 -15.05 -1.87
N VAL A 515 -1.21 -13.93 -2.59
CA VAL A 515 -2.35 -13.02 -2.75
C VAL A 515 -3.44 -13.72 -3.54
N ARG A 516 -4.69 -13.61 -3.08
CA ARG A 516 -5.85 -14.22 -3.74
C ARG A 516 -6.14 -13.63 -5.12
N THR A 517 -7.02 -14.29 -5.86
CA THR A 517 -7.62 -13.71 -7.07
C THR A 517 -8.46 -12.48 -6.71
N ARG A 518 -8.37 -11.42 -7.54
CA ARG A 518 -9.27 -10.26 -7.46
C ARG A 518 -10.69 -10.68 -7.85
N HIS A 519 -11.68 -9.99 -7.27
CA HIS A 519 -13.06 -10.12 -7.72
C HIS A 519 -13.32 -9.26 -8.98
N THR A 520 -12.56 -8.18 -9.13
CA THR A 520 -12.56 -7.32 -10.32
C THR A 520 -11.45 -7.70 -11.31
N PRO A 521 -11.63 -7.46 -12.62
CA PRO A 521 -10.61 -7.75 -13.62
C PRO A 521 -9.40 -6.82 -13.47
N HIS A 522 -8.31 -7.19 -14.13
CA HIS A 522 -7.05 -6.47 -14.04
C HIS A 522 -6.93 -5.45 -15.19
N GLY A 523 -6.92 -4.15 -14.87
CA GLY A 523 -6.85 -3.07 -15.87
C GLY A 523 -5.45 -2.72 -16.38
N GLY A 524 -4.41 -3.41 -15.90
CA GLY A 524 -2.99 -3.04 -16.12
C GLY A 524 -2.24 -4.01 -17.02
N GLU A 525 -2.87 -4.54 -18.07
CA GLU A 525 -2.14 -5.35 -19.05
C GLU A 525 -1.11 -4.49 -19.79
N THR A 526 0.12 -4.97 -19.86
CA THR A 526 1.17 -4.33 -20.65
C THR A 526 0.74 -4.37 -22.11
N LEU A 527 0.80 -3.23 -22.80
CA LEU A 527 0.48 -3.14 -24.22
C LEU A 527 1.23 -4.25 -24.98
N ASP A 528 0.50 -5.15 -25.63
CA ASP A 528 1.08 -6.16 -26.52
C ASP A 528 1.49 -5.46 -27.81
N ALA A 529 2.70 -4.90 -27.80
CA ALA A 529 3.25 -4.17 -28.93
C ALA A 529 3.24 -5.00 -30.23
N PRO A 530 3.65 -6.29 -30.24
CA PRO A 530 3.45 -7.15 -31.40
C PRO A 530 2.00 -7.22 -31.91
N GLN A 531 1.02 -7.42 -31.03
CA GLN A 531 -0.38 -7.48 -31.43
C GLN A 531 -0.88 -6.14 -31.98
N GLU A 532 -0.49 -5.02 -31.37
CA GLU A 532 -0.80 -3.68 -31.85
C GLU A 532 -0.16 -3.38 -33.21
N TRP A 533 1.09 -3.80 -33.42
CA TRP A 533 1.77 -3.68 -34.71
C TRP A 533 1.12 -4.54 -35.79
N LEU A 534 0.64 -5.74 -35.44
CA LEU A 534 -0.15 -6.56 -36.36
C LEU A 534 -1.50 -5.91 -36.66
N HIS A 535 -2.16 -5.34 -35.65
CA HIS A 535 -3.43 -4.63 -35.80
C HIS A 535 -3.30 -3.40 -36.70
N TYR A 536 -2.15 -2.72 -36.73
CA TYR A 536 -1.85 -1.66 -37.70
C TYR A 536 -2.07 -2.16 -39.13
N PHE A 537 -1.60 -3.36 -39.49
CA PHE A 537 -1.74 -3.92 -40.84
C PHE A 537 -3.12 -4.54 -41.12
N SER A 538 -4.04 -4.58 -40.15
CA SER A 538 -5.39 -5.10 -40.37
C SER A 538 -6.18 -4.28 -41.40
N SER A 539 -7.08 -4.94 -42.13
CA SER A 539 -7.88 -4.33 -43.20
C SER A 539 -8.74 -3.17 -42.69
N SER A 540 -9.29 -3.29 -41.47
CA SER A 540 -10.08 -2.24 -40.80
C SER A 540 -9.25 -1.01 -40.46
N SER A 541 -8.02 -1.19 -39.96
CA SER A 541 -7.09 -0.10 -39.64
C SER A 541 -6.50 0.56 -40.88
N GLN A 542 -6.30 -0.19 -41.97
CA GLN A 542 -5.91 0.37 -43.27
C GLN A 542 -7.01 1.27 -43.84
N GLU A 543 -8.27 0.83 -43.77
CA GLU A 543 -9.41 1.62 -44.27
C GLU A 543 -9.64 2.90 -43.46
N LYS A 544 -9.57 2.83 -42.12
CA LYS A 544 -9.62 4.02 -41.27
C LYS A 544 -8.53 5.04 -41.61
N ARG A 545 -7.30 4.57 -41.88
CA ARG A 545 -6.18 5.45 -42.26
C ARG A 545 -6.33 6.03 -43.66
N ARG A 546 -6.91 5.29 -44.60
CA ARG A 546 -7.27 5.82 -45.93
C ARG A 546 -8.32 6.93 -45.80
N LEU A 547 -9.34 6.72 -44.97
CA LEU A 547 -10.39 7.70 -44.70
C LEU A 547 -9.84 8.95 -43.97
N SER A 548 -8.95 8.79 -42.98
CA SER A 548 -8.36 9.92 -42.26
C SER A 548 -7.39 10.73 -43.12
N ASN A 549 -6.68 10.06 -44.03
CA ASN A 549 -5.73 10.70 -44.95
C ASN A 549 -6.40 11.22 -46.24
N ALA A 550 -7.71 10.98 -46.42
CA ALA A 550 -8.45 11.57 -47.50
C ALA A 550 -8.58 13.08 -47.25
N THR A 551 -7.89 13.87 -48.05
CA THR A 551 -7.94 15.34 -48.00
C THR A 551 -9.38 15.81 -48.22
N VAL A 552 -9.91 16.59 -47.27
CA VAL A 552 -11.19 17.28 -47.43
C VAL A 552 -11.07 18.23 -48.64
N PRO A 553 -11.93 18.14 -49.66
CA PRO A 553 -11.84 19.03 -50.81
C PRO A 553 -12.06 20.48 -50.39
N ASP A 554 -11.09 21.34 -50.73
CA ASP A 554 -11.13 22.79 -50.50
C ASP A 554 -12.39 23.39 -51.16
N SER A 555 -13.43 23.65 -50.38
CA SER A 555 -14.70 24.21 -50.85
C SER A 555 -14.57 25.71 -51.09
N LYS A 556 -13.70 26.12 -52.01
CA LYS A 556 -13.69 27.49 -52.52
C LYS A 556 -14.88 27.69 -53.47
N PRO A 557 -15.78 28.66 -53.22
CA PRO A 557 -16.91 28.90 -54.10
C PRO A 557 -16.41 29.42 -55.45
N LYS A 558 -16.76 28.72 -56.54
CA LYS A 558 -16.48 29.14 -57.92
C LYS A 558 -17.01 30.56 -58.15
N LYS A 559 -16.13 31.54 -58.32
CA LYS A 559 -16.49 32.88 -58.83
C LYS A 559 -17.18 32.73 -60.19
N ARG A 560 -18.46 33.09 -60.26
CA ARG A 560 -19.22 33.25 -61.50
C ARG A 560 -18.45 34.17 -62.46
N ARG A 561 -18.01 33.63 -63.61
CA ARG A 561 -17.56 34.43 -64.76
C ARG A 561 -18.77 35.21 -65.27
N LYS A 562 -18.75 36.55 -65.15
CA LYS A 562 -19.62 37.44 -65.91
C LYS A 562 -19.24 37.29 -67.39
N GLY A 563 -20.19 36.86 -68.21
CA GLY A 563 -20.07 36.89 -69.67
C GLY A 563 -19.87 38.33 -70.15
N ARG A 564 -18.98 38.50 -71.12
CA ARG A 564 -18.90 39.70 -71.96
C ARG A 564 -19.31 39.25 -73.37
N VAL A 565 -20.39 39.88 -73.83
CA VAL A 565 -21.01 39.80 -75.16
C VAL A 565 -19.94 39.96 -76.26
N VAL A 566 -19.87 39.03 -77.21
CA VAL A 566 -20.31 39.17 -78.62
C VAL A 566 -20.74 37.80 -79.12
#